data_AF-A0A9D8SAV8-F1
#
_entry.id   AF-A0A9D8SAV8-F1
#
_cell.length_a   1.000
_cell.length_b   1.000
_cell.length_c   1.000
_cell.angle_alpha   90.00
_cell.angle_beta   90.00
_cell.angle_gamma   90.00
#
_symmetry.space_group_name_H-M   'P 1'
#
loop_
_entity.id
_entity.type
_entity.pdbx_description
1 polymer ?
#
loop_
_entity_poly.entity_id
_entity_poly.type
_entity_poly.pdbx_seq_one_letter_code
_entity_poly.pdbx_strand_id
1 'polypeptide(L)'
;MGLNNSHNCDFYIEASETVLSVKLFGALAKRSVFVFDKDGTYRINELMLRFIVHHSIKRNKIPTYNFRYKYKEDWEIKNQENITLINPVPMDMSLITDKGKLPLTVLGGGEVRSLQTFLARLENLR
;
A
#
# COMPACT_ATOMS: atom_id res chain seq x y z
N MET A 1 -9.24 8.21 12.43
CA MET A 1 -8.82 7.97 11.04
C MET A 1 -7.46 8.63 10.86
N GLY A 2 -6.40 7.85 10.61
CA GLY A 2 -5.03 8.36 10.45
C GLY A 2 -4.88 9.14 9.15
N LEU A 3 -5.34 10.40 9.16
CA LEU A 3 -5.18 11.38 8.09
C LEU A 3 -3.79 12.01 8.17
N ASN A 4 -2.72 11.21 8.08
CA ASN A 4 -1.44 11.80 7.71
C ASN A 4 -1.48 12.03 6.20
N ASN A 5 -1.98 13.20 5.79
CA ASN A 5 -1.86 13.75 4.42
C ASN A 5 -0.40 14.00 4.02
N SER A 6 0.56 13.65 4.88
CA SER A 6 1.97 13.63 4.56
C SER A 6 2.22 12.61 3.46
N HIS A 7 2.80 13.08 2.35
CA HIS A 7 3.33 12.23 1.30
C HIS A 7 4.67 11.59 1.69
N ASN A 8 5.22 11.88 2.86
CA ASN A 8 6.51 11.36 3.28
C ASN A 8 6.40 9.94 3.83
N CYS A 9 7.50 9.20 3.73
CA CYS A 9 7.74 7.96 4.46
C CYS A 9 7.33 8.11 5.93
N ASP A 10 6.61 7.11 6.47
CA ASP A 10 6.18 7.14 7.87
C ASP A 10 7.26 6.55 8.79
N PHE A 11 7.94 5.49 8.36
CA PHE A 11 9.07 4.89 9.09
C PHE A 11 9.96 4.02 8.21
N TYR A 12 11.14 3.70 8.73
CA TYR A 12 12.11 2.82 8.12
C TYR A 12 12.32 1.57 8.99
N ILE A 13 12.55 0.43 8.36
CA ILE A 13 13.05 -0.77 9.03
C ILE A 13 14.39 -1.13 8.40
N GLU A 14 15.43 -1.06 9.20
CA GLU A 14 16.77 -1.44 8.80
C GLU A 14 17.02 -2.92 9.14
N ALA A 15 17.39 -3.69 8.14
CA ALA A 15 17.94 -5.05 8.26
C ALA A 15 19.42 -5.06 7.85
N SER A 16 20.06 -6.22 7.86
CA SER A 16 21.49 -6.37 7.55
C SER A 16 21.85 -5.81 6.17
N GLU A 17 21.14 -6.26 5.14
CA GLU A 17 21.43 -5.95 3.72
C GLU A 17 20.34 -5.10 3.05
N THR A 18 19.31 -4.70 3.79
CA THR A 18 18.11 -4.08 3.21
C THR A 18 17.53 -3.04 4.15
N VAL A 19 17.03 -1.93 3.59
CA VAL A 19 16.22 -0.94 4.28
C VAL A 19 14.84 -0.92 3.65
N LEU A 20 13.82 -1.17 4.48
CA LEU A 20 12.43 -1.04 4.10
C LEU A 20 11.97 0.39 4.40
N SER A 21 11.58 1.13 3.39
CA SER A 21 10.98 2.46 3.52
C SER A 21 9.47 2.31 3.48
N VAL A 22 8.78 2.55 4.61
CA VAL A 22 7.37 2.19 4.76
C VAL A 22 6.47 3.42 4.83
N LYS A 23 5.48 3.45 3.94
CA LYS A 23 4.35 4.38 3.96
C LYS A 23 3.10 3.64 4.41
N LEU A 24 2.42 4.16 5.43
CA LEU A 24 1.12 3.67 5.86
C LEU A 24 0.02 4.21 4.96
N PHE A 25 -0.81 3.29 4.46
CA PHE A 25 -1.97 3.59 3.66
C PHE A 25 -3.23 3.20 4.41
N GLY A 26 -4.01 4.19 4.82
CA GLY A 26 -5.22 3.97 5.62
C GLY A 26 -6.34 3.34 4.78
N ALA A 27 -6.83 2.19 5.23
CA ALA A 27 -8.12 1.66 4.77
C ALA A 27 -9.26 2.16 5.66
N LEU A 28 -10.44 2.39 5.07
CA LEU A 28 -11.63 2.81 5.83
C LEU A 28 -12.12 1.71 6.77
N ALA A 29 -12.08 0.45 6.33
CA ALA A 29 -12.50 -0.70 7.13
C ALA A 29 -11.84 -2.02 6.68
N LYS A 30 -11.80 -3.02 7.58
CA LYS A 30 -11.34 -4.40 7.25
C LYS A 30 -12.16 -5.05 6.13
N ARG A 31 -13.42 -4.64 5.96
CA ARG A 31 -14.35 -5.14 4.94
C ARG A 31 -14.21 -4.43 3.57
N SER A 32 -13.30 -3.48 3.46
CA SER A 32 -13.03 -2.79 2.20
C SER A 32 -12.42 -3.77 1.20
N VAL A 33 -12.81 -3.65 -0.06
CA VAL A 33 -12.20 -4.34 -1.20
C VAL A 33 -11.53 -3.28 -2.08
N PHE A 34 -10.22 -3.38 -2.24
CA PHE A 34 -9.45 -2.46 -3.07
C PHE A 34 -9.25 -3.03 -4.47
N VAL A 35 -9.67 -2.26 -5.47
CA VAL A 35 -9.44 -2.56 -6.88
C VAL A 35 -8.58 -1.47 -7.47
N PHE A 36 -7.36 -1.81 -7.82
CA PHE A 36 -6.38 -0.93 -8.44
C PHE A 36 -6.45 -1.09 -9.95
N ASP A 37 -6.43 0.03 -10.65
CA ASP A 37 -6.44 0.11 -12.11
C ASP A 37 -4.99 0.34 -12.60
N LYS A 38 -4.69 -0.08 -13.84
CA LYS A 38 -3.34 0.06 -14.44
C LYS A 38 -2.85 1.50 -14.55
N ASP A 39 -3.77 2.45 -14.59
CA ASP A 39 -3.52 3.88 -14.71
C ASP A 39 -3.08 4.54 -13.38
N GLY A 40 -2.87 3.74 -12.33
CA GLY A 40 -2.48 4.23 -11.02
C GLY A 40 -3.65 4.86 -10.25
N THR A 41 -4.88 4.55 -10.64
CA THR A 41 -6.08 4.85 -9.84
C THR A 41 -6.55 3.61 -9.08
N TYR A 42 -7.39 3.82 -8.07
CA TYR A 42 -7.99 2.75 -7.30
C TYR A 42 -9.39 3.10 -6.85
N ARG A 43 -10.16 2.04 -6.56
CA ARG A 43 -11.55 2.09 -6.14
C ARG A 43 -11.69 1.25 -4.88
N ILE A 44 -12.45 1.77 -3.90
CA ILE A 44 -12.77 1.06 -2.66
C ILE A 44 -14.23 0.66 -2.74
N ASN A 45 -14.49 -0.65 -2.73
CA ASN A 45 -15.83 -1.18 -2.57
C ASN A 45 -16.02 -1.60 -1.12
N GLU A 46 -16.88 -0.91 -0.37
CA GLU A 46 -17.33 -1.41 0.92
C GLU A 46 -18.53 -2.34 0.71
N LEU A 47 -18.43 -3.60 1.15
CA LEU A 47 -19.52 -4.56 1.08
C LEU A 47 -20.80 -4.11 1.82
N MET A 48 -20.70 -3.16 2.74
CA MET A 48 -21.84 -2.69 3.55
C MET A 48 -22.70 -1.61 2.89
N LEU A 49 -22.30 -1.08 1.73
CA LEU A 49 -23.13 -0.15 0.96
C LEU A 49 -24.05 -0.85 -0.07
N ARG A 50 -24.01 -2.18 -0.15
CA ARG A 50 -24.77 -2.97 -1.15
C ARG A 50 -26.29 -2.87 -1.04
N PHE A 51 -26.84 -2.32 0.04
CA PHE A 51 -28.29 -2.29 0.24
C PHE A 51 -28.97 -0.94 0.00
N ILE A 52 -28.26 0.19 -0.17
CA ILE A 52 -28.95 1.50 -0.13
C ILE A 52 -28.56 2.52 -1.22
N VAL A 53 -27.40 2.47 -1.90
CA VAL A 53 -27.08 3.60 -2.81
C VAL A 53 -26.33 3.22 -4.07
N HIS A 54 -26.85 3.72 -5.19
CA HIS A 54 -26.19 3.97 -6.49
C HIS A 54 -24.99 4.93 -6.34
N HIS A 55 -24.10 4.69 -5.38
CA HIS A 55 -22.92 5.53 -5.20
C HIS A 55 -21.94 5.26 -6.35
N SER A 56 -21.73 6.29 -7.15
CA SER A 56 -20.64 6.40 -8.11
C SER A 56 -19.35 5.91 -7.46
N ILE A 57 -18.78 4.84 -8.01
CA ILE A 57 -17.53 4.28 -7.50
C ILE A 57 -16.44 5.33 -7.72
N LYS A 58 -16.07 6.06 -6.67
CA LYS A 58 -15.08 7.13 -6.75
C LYS A 58 -13.72 6.53 -7.07
N ARG A 59 -13.15 6.90 -8.22
CA ARG A 59 -11.76 6.63 -8.56
C ARG A 59 -10.87 7.60 -7.80
N ASN A 60 -9.95 7.08 -7.01
CA ASN A 60 -8.95 7.85 -6.29
C ASN A 60 -7.60 7.62 -6.98
N LYS A 61 -6.77 8.66 -7.07
CA LYS A 61 -5.40 8.51 -7.55
C LYS A 61 -4.51 8.02 -6.41
N ILE A 62 -3.61 7.08 -6.71
CA ILE A 62 -2.58 6.69 -5.74
C ILE A 62 -1.65 7.88 -5.54
N PRO A 63 -1.45 8.35 -4.30
CA PRO A 63 -0.50 9.42 -4.04
C PRO A 63 0.93 8.96 -4.35
N THR A 64 1.74 9.85 -4.94
CA THR A 64 3.18 9.65 -4.99
C THR A 64 3.77 9.91 -3.60
N TYR A 65 4.59 8.99 -3.11
CA TYR A 65 5.22 9.09 -1.79
C TYR A 65 6.71 9.40 -1.88
N ASN A 66 7.19 10.23 -0.95
CA ASN A 66 8.60 10.49 -0.73
C ASN A 66 9.17 9.46 0.26
N PHE A 67 9.63 8.33 -0.27
CA PHE A 67 10.28 7.26 0.51
C PHE A 67 11.68 7.65 1.02
N ARG A 68 12.27 8.76 0.56
CA ARG A 68 13.59 9.25 1.01
C ARG A 68 13.50 10.36 2.08
N TYR A 69 12.34 10.55 2.71
CA TYR A 69 12.16 11.57 3.74
C TYR A 69 12.96 11.27 5.02
N LYS A 70 13.93 12.15 5.38
CA LYS A 70 14.87 11.93 6.50
C LYS A 70 15.66 10.63 6.37
N TYR A 71 15.93 10.24 5.13
CA TYR A 71 16.74 9.08 4.80
C TYR A 71 18.20 9.30 5.24
N LYS A 72 18.82 8.25 5.80
CA LYS A 72 20.23 8.32 6.20
C LYS A 72 21.14 7.98 5.03
N GLU A 73 22.24 8.71 4.89
CA GLU A 73 23.17 8.53 3.77
C GLU A 73 23.88 7.17 3.79
N ASP A 74 24.18 6.64 4.99
CA ASP A 74 24.80 5.33 5.18
C ASP A 74 23.92 4.15 4.75
N TRP A 75 22.63 4.39 4.45
CA TRP A 75 21.74 3.38 3.89
C TRP A 75 21.88 3.22 2.38
N GLU A 76 22.51 4.16 1.65
CA GLU A 76 22.68 4.05 0.18
C GLU A 76 23.48 2.79 -0.25
N ILE A 77 24.27 2.18 0.65
CA ILE A 77 24.98 0.93 0.37
C ILE A 77 24.11 -0.33 0.53
N LYS A 78 22.90 -0.22 1.10
CA LYS A 78 21.97 -1.33 1.34
C LYS A 78 20.92 -1.39 0.24
N ASN A 79 20.33 -2.58 0.04
CA ASN A 79 19.17 -2.73 -0.85
C ASN A 79 17.99 -1.90 -0.35
N GLN A 80 17.29 -1.22 -1.25
CA GLN A 80 16.17 -0.34 -0.91
C GLN A 80 14.85 -0.93 -1.38
N GLU A 81 13.92 -1.13 -0.45
CA GLU A 81 12.56 -1.57 -0.76
C GLU A 81 11.56 -0.51 -0.26
N ASN A 82 10.81 0.08 -1.18
CA ASN A 82 9.73 0.99 -0.85
C ASN A 82 8.43 0.20 -0.68
N ILE A 83 7.75 0.35 0.46
CA ILE A 83 6.56 -0.43 0.79
C ILE A 83 5.41 0.52 1.15
N THR A 84 4.29 0.36 0.45
CA THR A 84 3.00 0.91 0.86
C THR A 84 2.24 -0.15 1.64
N LEU A 85 2.07 0.08 2.94
CA LEU A 85 1.46 -0.86 3.88
C LEU A 85 0.01 -0.49 4.15
N ILE A 86 -0.93 -1.34 3.71
CA ILE A 86 -2.36 -1.09 3.93
C ILE A 86 -2.79 -1.56 5.32
N ASN A 87 -3.33 -0.64 6.13
CA ASN A 87 -3.80 -0.91 7.48
C ASN A 87 -5.13 -0.16 7.78
N PRO A 88 -6.18 -0.81 8.30
CA PRO A 88 -6.33 -2.25 8.54
C PRO A 88 -6.21 -3.09 7.25
N VAL A 89 -5.86 -4.37 7.40
CA VAL A 89 -5.86 -5.32 6.28
C VAL A 89 -7.26 -5.37 5.67
N PRO A 90 -7.40 -5.01 4.38
CA PRO A 90 -8.68 -5.12 3.69
C PRO A 90 -9.03 -6.57 3.39
N MET A 91 -10.29 -6.82 3.04
CA MET A 91 -10.79 -8.15 2.74
C MET A 91 -10.19 -8.70 1.44
N ASP A 92 -9.96 -7.83 0.46
CA ASP A 92 -9.38 -8.19 -0.83
C ASP A 92 -8.63 -7.00 -1.43
N MET A 93 -7.55 -7.28 -2.15
CA MET A 93 -6.73 -6.32 -2.88
C MET A 93 -6.32 -6.90 -4.22
N SER A 94 -6.60 -6.16 -5.27
CA SER A 94 -6.34 -6.64 -6.62
C SER A 94 -5.95 -5.57 -7.60
N LEU A 95 -5.16 -5.95 -8.58
CA LEU A 95 -4.83 -5.17 -9.76
C LEU A 95 -5.66 -5.65 -10.94
N ILE A 96 -6.35 -4.74 -11.62
CA ILE A 96 -6.91 -4.98 -12.93
C ILE A 96 -5.78 -4.93 -13.94
N THR A 97 -5.65 -5.99 -14.73
CA THR A 97 -4.68 -6.08 -15.83
C THR A 97 -5.39 -6.45 -17.13
N ASP A 98 -4.68 -6.43 -18.27
CA ASP A 98 -5.24 -6.88 -19.55
C ASP A 98 -5.59 -8.37 -19.54
N LYS A 99 -4.96 -9.14 -18.63
CA LYS A 99 -5.20 -10.58 -18.43
C LYS A 99 -6.25 -10.86 -17.35
N GLY A 100 -6.91 -9.83 -16.81
CA GLY A 100 -7.90 -9.94 -15.74
C GLY A 100 -7.39 -9.44 -14.38
N LYS A 101 -8.08 -9.84 -13.32
CA LYS A 101 -7.83 -9.41 -11.92
C LYS A 101 -6.74 -10.28 -11.29
N LEU A 102 -5.65 -9.68 -10.84
CA LEU A 102 -4.55 -10.36 -10.13
C LEU A 102 -4.48 -9.90 -8.68
N PRO A 103 -3.98 -10.75 -7.74
CA PRO A 103 -3.56 -10.28 -6.42
C PRO A 103 -2.55 -9.14 -6.59
N LEU A 104 -2.73 -8.07 -5.82
CA LEU A 104 -1.89 -6.89 -5.96
C LEU A 104 -0.51 -7.10 -5.32
N THR A 105 0.55 -6.79 -6.07
CA THR A 105 1.94 -6.82 -5.57
C THR A 105 2.66 -5.47 -5.68
N VAL A 106 2.35 -4.60 -6.66
CA VAL A 106 3.12 -3.35 -6.91
C VAL A 106 2.19 -2.18 -7.24
N LEU A 107 2.47 -1.00 -6.67
CA LEU A 107 1.85 0.29 -7.07
C LEU A 107 2.91 1.39 -7.12
N GLY A 108 2.74 2.35 -8.04
CA GLY A 108 3.72 3.41 -8.35
C GLY A 108 4.65 3.82 -7.20
N GLY A 109 5.95 3.60 -7.39
CA GLY A 109 7.00 3.96 -6.44
C GLY A 109 7.36 2.89 -5.39
N GLY A 110 6.64 1.76 -5.29
CA GLY A 110 6.98 0.67 -4.38
C GLY A 110 6.09 -0.58 -4.43
N GLU A 111 6.38 -1.55 -3.57
CA GLU A 111 5.57 -2.75 -3.37
C GLU A 111 4.37 -2.44 -2.45
N VAL A 112 3.23 -3.09 -2.67
CA VAL A 112 2.06 -2.96 -1.78
C VAL A 112 1.83 -4.25 -1.04
N ARG A 113 1.78 -4.15 0.28
CA ARG A 113 1.63 -5.31 1.15
C ARG A 113 0.45 -5.13 2.09
N SER A 114 -0.27 -6.22 2.33
CA SER A 114 -1.12 -6.33 3.51
C SER A 114 -0.23 -6.38 4.76
N LEU A 115 -0.76 -6.00 5.93
CA LEU A 115 -0.04 -6.17 7.20
C LEU A 115 0.44 -7.62 7.39
N GLN A 116 -0.37 -8.62 7.05
CA GLN A 116 0.01 -10.03 7.20
C GLN A 116 1.21 -10.40 6.30
N THR A 117 1.17 -10.02 5.02
CA THR A 117 2.26 -10.29 4.07
C THR A 117 3.53 -9.50 4.41
N PHE A 118 3.37 -8.31 4.97
CA PHE A 118 4.49 -7.50 5.45
C PHE A 118 5.17 -8.15 6.66
N LEU A 119 4.40 -8.61 7.66
CA LEU A 119 4.96 -9.29 8.83
C LEU A 119 5.71 -10.58 8.45
N ALA A 120 5.15 -11.39 7.55
CA ALA A 120 5.83 -12.59 7.04
C ALA A 120 7.15 -12.24 6.31
N ARG A 121 7.23 -11.08 5.66
CA ARG A 121 8.50 -10.60 5.05
C ARG A 121 9.53 -10.21 6.10
N LEU A 122 9.11 -9.54 7.17
CA LEU A 122 10.01 -9.16 8.25
C LEU A 122 10.63 -10.38 8.93
N GLU A 123 9.88 -11.48 9.07
CA GLU A 123 10.41 -12.74 9.60
C GLU A 123 11.53 -13.31 8.73
N ASN A 124 11.44 -13.16 7.40
CA ASN A 124 12.46 -13.61 6.44
C ASN A 124 13.65 -12.65 6.30
N LEU A 125 13.63 -11.49 6.96
CA LEU A 125 14.70 -10.49 6.95
C LEU A 125 15.59 -10.55 8.21
N ARG A 126 15.18 -11.34 9.21
CA ARG A 126 15.94 -11.60 10.44
C ARG A 126 16.97 -12.68 10.19
#